data_AF-A0A661JQV8-F1
#
_entry.id   AF-A0A661JQV8-F1
#
_cell.length_a   1.000
_cell.length_b   1.000
_cell.length_c   1.000
_cell.angle_alpha   90.00
_cell.angle_beta   90.00
_cell.angle_gamma   90.00
#
_symmetry.space_group_name_H-M   'P 1'
#
loop_
_entity.id
_entity.type
_entity.pdbx_description
1 polymer ?
#
loop_
_entity_poly.entity_id
_entity_poly.type
_entity_poly.pdbx_seq_one_letter_code
_entity_poly.pdbx_strand_id
1 'polypeptide(L)'
;MVIEDKWALKIVAFLHDPPDKPFGIGGHRERANELMNIALGRDPSEDEIRRVEEADRIASAADRVDFPADSEAYWYKETAFLTHPLSGRLLDPGKITDVNTSATHRAAKEALQRLIQDIPELRCRYLRLWRLLPEILADEYPKVGTLFGMLPADTRQPDHPLLQHLSITAAIATALPHPALLVFSIGPVQSFIAAARRTQDLWMGSWLLSFLAWTAMETIAESYGPDAVIFPSLRRQPLCDLWLHSQGVIPDKDKPHPEKLALASLPNKFVALLPASEAEQAAQRAEEAVQDKWHKFADEVRVAIEQKIPRPGNAWEKLWQAQIDTQLEIYWSIFPWPGEGKTLSKEQAEDVRKLFSSLALEPESFRVAYEHYVKSGKYRPNWGTTYSLLYTLADRAFNARKNLRDFVTTEEKGEKCTLCGQRAVVHGKDTSRIGVHEFWSDLAEKLDKHIIKAEGRERLCAVCTVKRLVQQKILADRFSLKRGFPSTS
;
A
#
# COMPACT_ATOMS: atom_id res chain seq x y z
N MET A 1 -13.37 -3.17 -22.80
CA MET A 1 -12.99 -1.84 -23.32
C MET A 1 -12.81 -0.77 -22.23
N VAL A 2 -13.02 -1.05 -20.94
CA VAL A 2 -12.93 -0.03 -19.85
C VAL A 2 -11.52 0.11 -19.23
N ILE A 3 -10.61 -0.85 -19.49
CA ILE A 3 -9.30 -0.90 -18.81
C ILE A 3 -8.27 0.05 -19.44
N GLU A 4 -8.24 0.25 -20.77
CA GLU A 4 -7.29 1.18 -21.39
C GLU A 4 -7.59 2.66 -21.04
N ASP A 5 -8.87 2.99 -20.86
CA ASP A 5 -9.33 4.34 -20.53
C ASP A 5 -8.83 4.81 -19.15
N LYS A 6 -8.83 3.93 -18.14
CA LYS A 6 -8.40 4.33 -16.77
C LYS A 6 -6.91 4.69 -16.69
N TRP A 7 -6.04 3.99 -17.42
CA TRP A 7 -4.60 4.26 -17.36
C TRP A 7 -4.23 5.53 -18.13
N ALA A 8 -4.92 5.81 -19.24
CA ALA A 8 -4.83 7.10 -19.91
C ALA A 8 -5.22 8.24 -18.96
N LEU A 9 -6.38 8.13 -18.31
CA LEU A 9 -6.83 9.11 -17.32
C LEU A 9 -5.84 9.31 -16.18
N LYS A 10 -5.21 8.23 -15.68
CA LYS A 10 -4.17 8.33 -14.64
C LYS A 10 -2.91 9.03 -15.12
N ILE A 11 -2.50 8.83 -16.37
CA ILE A 11 -1.36 9.56 -16.95
C ILE A 11 -1.69 11.05 -17.03
N VAL A 12 -2.89 11.40 -17.50
CA VAL A 12 -3.39 12.80 -17.53
C VAL A 12 -3.38 13.38 -16.12
N ALA A 13 -3.94 12.66 -15.15
CA ALA A 13 -3.99 13.10 -13.75
C ALA A 13 -2.61 13.27 -13.11
N PHE A 14 -1.68 12.37 -13.40
CA PHE A 14 -0.34 12.39 -12.82
C PHE A 14 0.57 13.45 -13.45
N LEU A 15 0.25 13.94 -14.65
CA LEU A 15 1.02 14.96 -15.37
C LEU A 15 0.27 16.28 -15.55
N HIS A 16 -0.90 16.44 -14.90
CA HIS A 16 -1.72 17.66 -15.00
C HIS A 16 -0.98 18.91 -14.49
N ASP A 17 -0.10 18.71 -13.51
CA ASP A 17 0.91 19.66 -13.08
C ASP A 17 2.30 19.15 -13.47
N PRO A 18 3.12 19.96 -14.17
CA PRO A 18 4.45 19.53 -14.58
C PRO A 18 5.40 19.49 -13.37
N PRO A 19 6.43 18.63 -13.37
CA PRO A 19 7.42 18.54 -12.29
C PRO A 19 8.17 19.86 -12.00
N ASP A 20 8.15 20.79 -12.95
CA ASP A 20 8.77 22.09 -12.87
C ASP A 20 7.85 23.23 -12.39
N LYS A 21 6.57 22.94 -12.10
CA LYS A 21 5.58 23.92 -11.61
C LYS A 21 6.11 24.79 -10.46
N PRO A 22 6.84 24.25 -9.46
CA PRO A 22 7.35 25.06 -8.35
C PRO A 22 8.36 26.13 -8.77
N PHE A 23 8.99 25.97 -9.94
CA PHE A 23 9.92 26.96 -10.50
C PHE A 23 9.23 28.00 -11.40
N GLY A 24 7.99 27.76 -11.85
CA GLY A 24 7.28 28.71 -12.71
C GLY A 24 5.81 28.36 -12.92
N ILE A 25 4.91 29.14 -12.30
CA ILE A 25 3.45 28.98 -12.46
C ILE A 25 2.98 29.48 -13.84
N GLY A 26 3.59 30.52 -14.39
CA GLY A 26 3.24 30.99 -15.74
C GLY A 26 3.44 29.90 -16.79
N GLY A 27 2.43 29.64 -17.61
CA GLY A 27 2.51 28.68 -18.72
C GLY A 27 2.58 27.19 -18.32
N HIS A 28 2.25 26.84 -17.07
CA HIS A 28 2.38 25.45 -16.60
C HIS A 28 1.39 24.50 -17.30
N ARG A 29 0.24 24.98 -17.74
CA ARG A 29 -0.78 24.17 -18.43
C ARG A 29 -0.32 23.74 -19.81
N GLU A 30 0.31 24.64 -20.55
CA GLU A 30 0.90 24.34 -21.85
C GLU A 30 2.02 23.32 -21.72
N ARG A 31 2.86 23.46 -20.69
CA ARG A 31 3.92 22.49 -20.38
C ARG A 31 3.35 21.13 -19.97
N ALA A 32 2.34 21.10 -19.10
CA ALA A 32 1.63 19.88 -18.73
C ALA A 32 1.06 19.16 -19.96
N ASN A 33 0.38 19.89 -20.85
CA ASN A 33 -0.18 19.36 -22.10
C ASN A 33 0.90 18.72 -22.98
N GLU A 34 2.07 19.34 -23.11
CA GLU A 34 3.20 18.76 -23.86
C GLU A 34 3.68 17.44 -23.23
N LEU A 35 3.82 17.39 -21.90
CA LEU A 35 4.23 16.17 -21.19
C LEU A 35 3.16 15.06 -21.28
N MET A 36 1.88 15.42 -21.16
CA MET A 36 0.76 14.50 -21.33
C MET A 36 0.72 13.91 -22.74
N ASN A 37 0.91 14.75 -23.77
CA ASN A 37 0.97 14.31 -25.16
C ASN A 37 2.11 13.31 -25.39
N ILE A 38 3.30 13.59 -24.86
CA ILE A 38 4.45 12.67 -24.92
C ILE A 38 4.10 11.33 -24.27
N ALA A 39 3.56 11.36 -23.04
CA ALA A 39 3.27 10.14 -22.28
C ALA A 39 2.14 9.28 -22.89
N LEU A 40 1.11 9.92 -23.45
CA LEU A 40 -0.03 9.25 -24.08
C LEU A 40 0.25 8.83 -25.53
N GLY A 41 1.09 9.58 -26.25
CA GLY A 41 1.21 9.50 -27.72
C GLY A 41 0.06 10.16 -28.47
N ARG A 42 -0.79 10.93 -27.77
CA ARG A 42 -1.90 11.72 -28.31
C ARG A 42 -2.22 12.86 -27.34
N ASP A 43 -2.99 13.84 -27.80
CA ASP A 43 -3.54 14.84 -26.89
C ASP A 43 -4.56 14.22 -25.93
N PRO A 44 -4.62 14.68 -24.67
CA PRO A 44 -5.69 14.31 -23.75
C PRO A 44 -7.03 14.80 -24.28
N SER A 45 -8.06 13.98 -24.13
CA SER A 45 -9.44 14.33 -24.52
C SER A 45 -10.03 15.36 -23.56
N GLU A 46 -11.06 16.08 -24.02
CA GLU A 46 -11.79 17.04 -23.18
C GLU A 46 -12.43 16.36 -21.95
N ASP A 47 -12.84 15.10 -22.08
CA ASP A 47 -13.40 14.33 -20.96
C ASP A 47 -12.35 14.02 -19.90
N GLU A 48 -11.18 13.54 -20.32
CA GLU A 48 -10.05 13.27 -19.42
C GLU A 48 -9.62 14.54 -18.67
N ILE A 49 -9.48 15.66 -19.39
CA ILE A 49 -9.13 16.96 -18.77
C ILE A 49 -10.20 17.34 -17.74
N ARG A 50 -11.48 17.30 -18.10
CA ARG A 50 -12.57 17.70 -17.20
C ARG A 50 -12.59 16.86 -15.92
N ARG A 51 -12.40 15.54 -16.03
CA ARG A 51 -12.36 14.62 -14.89
C ARG A 51 -11.13 14.86 -14.01
N VAL A 52 -9.99 15.17 -14.61
CA VAL A 52 -8.76 15.49 -13.88
C VAL A 52 -8.85 16.83 -13.18
N GLU A 53 -9.45 17.86 -13.80
CA GLU A 53 -9.71 19.13 -13.12
C GLU A 53 -10.64 18.97 -11.92
N GLU A 54 -11.63 18.06 -12.03
CA GLU A 54 -12.50 17.74 -10.90
C GLU A 54 -11.73 17.05 -9.78
N ALA A 55 -10.93 16.04 -10.12
CA ALA A 55 -10.10 15.32 -9.17
C ALA A 55 -9.05 16.21 -8.48
N ASP A 56 -8.39 17.09 -9.24
CA ASP A 56 -7.41 18.04 -8.70
C ASP A 56 -8.08 18.96 -7.66
N ARG A 57 -9.26 19.52 -7.95
CA ARG A 57 -9.99 20.36 -6.98
C ARG A 57 -10.33 19.62 -5.68
N ILE A 58 -10.62 18.32 -5.74
CA ILE A 58 -10.87 17.50 -4.56
C ILE A 58 -9.55 17.21 -3.83
N ALA A 59 -8.51 16.74 -4.52
CA ALA A 59 -7.20 16.45 -3.96
C ALA A 59 -6.60 17.69 -3.27
N SER A 60 -6.60 18.80 -3.99
CA SER A 60 -6.19 20.11 -3.53
C SER A 60 -6.89 20.55 -2.25
N ALA A 61 -8.20 20.34 -2.13
CA ALA A 61 -8.96 20.69 -0.93
C ALA A 61 -8.67 19.76 0.27
N ALA A 62 -8.11 18.56 0.03
CA ALA A 62 -7.66 17.64 1.07
C ALA A 62 -6.22 17.90 1.52
N ASP A 63 -5.34 18.29 0.59
CA ASP A 63 -3.90 18.45 0.83
C ASP A 63 -3.54 19.80 1.48
N ARG A 64 -4.31 20.86 1.21
CA ARG A 64 -3.93 22.23 1.60
C ARG A 64 -5.08 23.10 2.12
N VAL A 65 -4.69 24.15 2.84
CA VAL A 65 -5.56 25.23 3.29
C VAL A 65 -6.06 26.03 2.08
N ASP A 66 -7.34 26.43 2.10
CA ASP A 66 -7.88 27.32 1.07
C ASP A 66 -7.51 28.78 1.36
N PHE A 67 -6.39 29.22 0.77
CA PHE A 67 -5.92 30.61 0.87
C PHE A 67 -6.86 31.59 0.15
N PRO A 68 -6.96 32.85 0.62
CA PRO A 68 -7.67 33.90 -0.11
C PRO A 68 -7.18 34.05 -1.56
N ALA A 69 -8.06 34.56 -2.43
CA ALA A 69 -7.68 34.93 -3.79
C ALA A 69 -6.44 35.85 -3.79
N ASP A 70 -5.59 35.70 -4.82
CA ASP A 70 -4.36 36.47 -5.04
C ASP A 70 -3.18 36.23 -4.07
N SER A 71 -3.27 35.22 -3.20
CA SER A 71 -2.11 34.76 -2.42
C SER A 71 -1.15 33.95 -3.30
N GLU A 72 0.07 34.44 -3.51
CA GLU A 72 1.11 33.81 -4.34
C GLU A 72 2.45 33.72 -3.59
N ALA A 73 3.23 32.67 -3.85
CA ALA A 73 4.59 32.51 -3.34
C ALA A 73 5.52 32.09 -4.47
N TYR A 74 6.55 32.90 -4.74
CA TYR A 74 7.46 32.71 -5.87
C TYR A 74 8.86 32.33 -5.37
N TRP A 75 9.16 31.04 -5.35
CA TRP A 75 10.43 30.49 -4.86
C TRP A 75 11.67 30.92 -5.65
N TYR A 76 11.49 31.47 -6.85
CA TYR A 76 12.58 32.06 -7.65
C TYR A 76 12.85 33.54 -7.31
N LYS A 77 11.97 34.19 -6.54
CA LYS A 77 12.11 35.59 -6.09
C LYS A 77 12.41 35.72 -4.60
N GLU A 78 12.03 34.72 -3.80
CA GLU A 78 12.14 34.73 -2.34
C GLU A 78 12.88 33.50 -1.83
N THR A 79 13.35 33.56 -0.58
CA THR A 79 13.97 32.40 0.07
C THR A 79 12.95 31.29 0.28
N ALA A 80 13.13 30.17 -0.42
CA ALA A 80 12.27 29.00 -0.34
C ALA A 80 12.64 28.10 0.84
N PHE A 81 11.63 27.49 1.48
CA PHE A 81 11.82 26.46 2.50
C PHE A 81 10.82 25.32 2.30
N LEU A 82 11.28 24.09 2.53
CA LEU A 82 10.37 22.96 2.74
C LEU A 82 10.01 22.90 4.22
N THR A 83 8.76 22.59 4.54
CA THR A 83 8.28 22.50 5.92
C THR A 83 7.96 21.05 6.26
N HIS A 84 8.54 20.49 7.32
CA HIS A 84 8.19 19.14 7.73
C HIS A 84 6.76 19.11 8.30
N PRO A 85 5.82 18.30 7.76
CA PRO A 85 4.39 18.41 8.07
C PRO A 85 4.03 18.14 9.54
N LEU A 86 4.80 17.30 10.24
CA LEU A 86 4.56 17.01 11.67
C LEU A 86 5.29 17.93 12.64
N SER A 87 6.52 18.35 12.34
CA SER A 87 7.37 19.10 13.29
C SER A 87 7.40 20.60 13.03
N GLY A 88 6.94 21.04 11.86
CA GLY A 88 7.08 22.42 11.40
C GLY A 88 8.53 22.82 11.11
N ARG A 89 9.50 21.89 11.15
CA ARG A 89 10.91 22.19 10.90
C ARG A 89 11.10 22.63 9.45
N LEU A 90 11.79 23.75 9.28
CA LEU A 90 12.17 24.26 7.97
C LEU A 90 13.44 23.58 7.46
N LEU A 91 13.44 23.21 6.19
CA LEU A 91 14.57 22.70 5.43
C LEU A 91 14.85 23.68 4.29
N ASP A 92 16.05 24.27 4.30
CA ASP A 92 16.55 25.09 3.20
C ASP A 92 16.95 24.17 2.03
N PRO A 93 16.28 24.25 0.87
CA PRO A 93 16.59 23.43 -0.29
C PRO A 93 17.82 23.93 -1.07
N GLY A 94 18.50 24.97 -0.58
CA GLY A 94 19.67 25.59 -1.20
C GLY A 94 19.32 26.64 -2.26
N LYS A 95 20.35 27.15 -2.96
CA LYS A 95 20.16 28.16 -4.01
C LYS A 95 19.55 27.55 -5.27
N ILE A 96 18.24 27.67 -5.39
CA ILE A 96 17.45 27.31 -6.59
C ILE A 96 17.31 28.50 -7.56
N THR A 97 17.72 29.70 -7.17
CA THR A 97 17.49 30.96 -7.91
C THR A 97 17.97 30.97 -9.37
N ASP A 98 18.95 30.14 -9.72
CA ASP A 98 19.49 30.02 -11.08
C ASP A 98 18.84 28.88 -11.88
N VAL A 99 17.79 28.24 -11.36
CA VAL A 99 16.98 27.23 -12.05
C VAL A 99 15.90 27.96 -12.83
N ASN A 100 15.87 27.75 -14.15
CA ASN A 100 14.82 28.31 -15.00
C ASN A 100 13.90 27.21 -15.53
N THR A 101 12.64 27.60 -15.73
CA THR A 101 11.56 26.71 -16.18
C THR A 101 11.84 26.05 -17.53
N SER A 102 12.52 26.76 -18.46
CA SER A 102 12.83 26.21 -19.78
C SER A 102 13.79 25.01 -19.71
N ALA A 103 14.79 25.07 -18.83
CA ALA A 103 15.76 24.00 -18.66
C ALA A 103 15.14 22.80 -17.94
N THR A 104 14.36 23.04 -16.88
CA THR A 104 13.66 21.97 -16.14
C THR A 104 12.59 21.30 -16.99
N HIS A 105 11.87 22.06 -17.83
CA HIS A 105 10.90 21.48 -18.76
C HIS A 105 11.56 20.61 -19.83
N ARG A 106 12.70 21.04 -20.37
CA ARG A 106 13.48 20.22 -21.30
C ARG A 106 13.88 18.90 -20.66
N ALA A 107 14.42 18.94 -19.44
CA ALA A 107 14.77 17.74 -18.68
C ALA A 107 13.55 16.86 -18.41
N ALA A 108 12.38 17.44 -18.12
CA ALA A 108 11.15 16.68 -17.96
C ALA A 108 10.75 15.93 -19.25
N LYS A 109 10.91 16.56 -20.41
CA LYS A 109 10.65 15.90 -21.71
C LYS A 109 11.63 14.75 -21.97
N GLU A 110 12.91 14.98 -21.76
CA GLU A 110 13.96 13.97 -21.91
C GLU A 110 13.72 12.79 -20.97
N ALA A 111 13.37 13.07 -19.70
CA ALA A 111 13.02 12.07 -18.71
C ALA A 111 11.80 11.23 -19.13
N LEU A 112 10.73 11.89 -19.59
CA LEU A 112 9.52 11.19 -20.05
C LEU A 112 9.80 10.30 -21.25
N GLN A 113 10.51 10.81 -22.26
CA GLN A 113 10.90 10.05 -23.44
C GLN A 113 11.70 8.80 -23.05
N ARG A 114 12.69 8.97 -22.17
CA ARG A 114 13.52 7.87 -21.66
C ARG A 114 12.71 6.83 -20.89
N LEU A 115 11.70 7.26 -20.13
CA LEU A 115 10.85 6.37 -19.33
C LEU A 115 9.91 5.52 -20.20
N ILE A 116 9.40 6.07 -21.32
CA ILE A 116 8.32 5.43 -22.10
C ILE A 116 8.75 4.81 -23.43
N GLN A 117 9.97 5.10 -23.93
CA GLN A 117 10.42 4.71 -25.27
C GLN A 117 10.27 3.22 -25.60
N ASP A 118 10.42 2.34 -24.60
CA ASP A 118 10.37 0.88 -24.69
C ASP A 118 9.08 0.27 -24.12
N ILE A 119 8.11 1.10 -23.69
CA ILE A 119 6.84 0.63 -23.13
C ILE A 119 5.67 1.16 -23.98
N PRO A 120 5.01 0.32 -24.79
CA PRO A 120 3.83 0.74 -25.54
C PRO A 120 2.55 0.78 -24.68
N GLU A 121 2.42 -0.09 -23.68
CA GLU A 121 1.21 -0.23 -22.87
C GLU A 121 1.06 0.91 -21.85
N LEU A 122 -0.08 1.60 -21.88
CA LEU A 122 -0.36 2.75 -20.99
C LEU A 122 -0.29 2.39 -19.50
N ARG A 123 -0.72 1.18 -19.11
CA ARG A 123 -0.60 0.69 -17.73
C ARG A 123 0.85 0.70 -17.28
N CYS A 124 1.73 0.04 -18.04
CA CYS A 124 3.15 -0.03 -17.71
C CYS A 124 3.82 1.35 -17.80
N ARG A 125 3.41 2.23 -18.73
CA ARG A 125 3.87 3.64 -18.76
C ARG A 125 3.51 4.36 -17.48
N TYR A 126 2.26 4.29 -17.06
CA TYR A 126 1.81 4.90 -15.82
C TYR A 126 2.60 4.39 -14.62
N LEU A 127 2.74 3.06 -14.47
CA LEU A 127 3.50 2.48 -13.37
C LEU A 127 4.96 2.94 -13.35
N ARG A 128 5.60 3.05 -14.53
CA ARG A 128 6.98 3.49 -14.66
C ARG A 128 7.15 4.97 -14.35
N LEU A 129 6.26 5.82 -14.88
CA LEU A 129 6.22 7.26 -14.56
C LEU A 129 5.96 7.47 -13.07
N TRP A 130 4.94 6.81 -12.53
CA TRP A 130 4.63 6.87 -11.11
C TRP A 130 5.85 6.49 -10.29
N ARG A 131 6.55 5.39 -10.60
CA ARG A 131 7.65 4.91 -9.76
C ARG A 131 8.98 5.65 -9.94
N LEU A 132 9.38 5.96 -11.17
CA LEU A 132 10.77 6.33 -11.51
C LEU A 132 10.96 7.78 -11.96
N LEU A 133 9.88 8.55 -12.17
CA LEU A 133 9.98 9.92 -12.68
C LEU A 133 10.93 10.82 -11.85
N PRO A 134 10.87 10.85 -10.50
CA PRO A 134 11.77 11.70 -9.73
C PRO A 134 13.25 11.33 -9.88
N GLU A 135 13.57 10.04 -9.92
CA GLU A 135 14.94 9.55 -10.08
C GLU A 135 15.49 9.89 -11.47
N ILE A 136 14.70 9.71 -12.53
CA ILE A 136 15.14 10.07 -13.87
C ILE A 136 15.24 11.59 -14.03
N LEU A 137 14.32 12.38 -13.48
CA LEU A 137 14.47 13.84 -13.46
C LEU A 137 15.74 14.30 -12.74
N ALA A 138 16.10 13.63 -11.64
CA ALA A 138 17.32 13.92 -10.91
C ALA A 138 18.58 13.67 -11.77
N ASP A 139 18.57 12.61 -12.58
CA ASP A 139 19.64 12.30 -13.53
C ASP A 139 19.68 13.31 -14.69
N GLU A 140 18.53 13.66 -15.28
CA GLU A 140 18.46 14.59 -16.43
C GLU A 140 18.75 16.04 -16.04
N TYR A 141 18.49 16.44 -14.79
CA TYR A 141 18.80 17.78 -14.29
C TYR A 141 19.46 17.76 -12.89
N PRO A 142 20.76 17.41 -12.81
CA PRO A 142 21.48 17.21 -11.54
C PRO A 142 21.53 18.44 -10.63
N LYS A 143 21.31 19.65 -11.18
CA LYS A 143 21.23 20.90 -10.42
C LYS A 143 20.08 20.91 -9.40
N VAL A 144 18.94 20.31 -9.76
CA VAL A 144 17.83 20.05 -8.81
C VAL A 144 18.04 18.67 -8.18
N GLY A 145 18.44 17.67 -8.97
CA GLY A 145 18.79 16.35 -8.46
C GLY A 145 17.62 15.71 -7.70
N THR A 146 17.92 15.07 -6.57
CA THR A 146 16.91 14.34 -5.77
C THR A 146 15.81 15.24 -5.19
N LEU A 147 15.99 16.56 -5.22
CA LEU A 147 14.99 17.52 -4.77
C LEU A 147 13.68 17.42 -5.57
N PHE A 148 13.69 16.96 -6.83
CA PHE A 148 12.45 16.72 -7.60
C PHE A 148 11.45 15.83 -6.85
N GLY A 149 11.92 14.89 -6.02
CA GLY A 149 11.06 14.05 -5.20
C GLY A 149 10.46 14.73 -3.97
N MET A 150 10.89 15.96 -3.66
CA MET A 150 10.52 16.73 -2.47
C MET A 150 9.96 18.12 -2.78
N LEU A 151 10.02 18.57 -4.04
CA LEU A 151 9.44 19.86 -4.43
C LEU A 151 7.95 19.90 -4.08
N PRO A 152 7.45 21.01 -3.53
CA PRO A 152 6.11 21.06 -2.97
C PRO A 152 5.04 21.13 -4.06
N ALA A 153 3.83 20.63 -3.76
CA ALA A 153 2.69 20.83 -4.66
C ALA A 153 2.21 22.30 -4.68
N ASP A 154 2.28 22.94 -3.51
CA ASP A 154 1.94 24.35 -3.32
C ASP A 154 3.10 25.10 -2.67
N THR A 155 3.64 26.09 -3.37
CA THR A 155 4.79 26.88 -2.87
C THR A 155 4.44 27.74 -1.65
N ARG A 156 3.15 27.99 -1.38
CA ARG A 156 2.65 28.74 -0.22
C ARG A 156 2.50 27.87 1.02
N GLN A 157 2.29 26.57 0.81
CA GLN A 157 2.23 25.55 1.87
C GLN A 157 3.17 24.39 1.50
N PRO A 158 4.49 24.58 1.65
CA PRO A 158 5.48 23.64 1.12
C PRO A 158 5.74 22.47 2.07
N ASP A 159 4.69 21.79 2.51
CA ASP A 159 4.73 20.71 3.50
C ASP A 159 4.47 19.31 2.94
N HIS A 160 4.03 19.23 1.69
CA HIS A 160 3.82 17.97 0.98
C HIS A 160 4.39 18.03 -0.45
N PRO A 161 5.04 16.95 -0.93
CA PRO A 161 5.58 16.91 -2.28
C PRO A 161 4.50 16.95 -3.37
N LEU A 162 4.81 17.60 -4.50
CA LEU A 162 4.00 17.61 -5.72
C LEU A 162 3.64 16.18 -6.15
N LEU A 163 4.60 15.27 -6.08
CA LEU A 163 4.43 13.87 -6.42
C LEU A 163 3.35 13.14 -5.61
N GLN A 164 3.17 13.53 -4.35
CA GLN A 164 2.11 12.99 -3.51
C GLN A 164 0.74 13.50 -3.98
N HIS A 165 0.63 14.81 -4.20
CA HIS A 165 -0.56 15.45 -4.75
C HIS A 165 -0.97 14.81 -6.09
N LEU A 166 -0.03 14.66 -7.03
CA LEU A 166 -0.25 14.00 -8.33
C LEU A 166 -0.76 12.56 -8.18
N SER A 167 -0.25 11.80 -7.21
CA SER A 167 -0.68 10.43 -6.96
C SER A 167 -2.11 10.40 -6.39
N ILE A 168 -2.46 11.31 -5.48
CA ILE A 168 -3.81 11.41 -4.91
C ILE A 168 -4.82 11.86 -5.97
N THR A 169 -4.47 12.84 -6.81
CA THR A 169 -5.29 13.28 -7.94
C THR A 169 -5.56 12.13 -8.91
N ALA A 170 -4.55 11.30 -9.23
CA ALA A 170 -4.71 10.12 -10.07
C ALA A 170 -5.62 9.05 -9.45
N ALA A 171 -5.55 8.84 -8.13
CA ALA A 171 -6.44 7.93 -7.41
C ALA A 171 -7.89 8.43 -7.45
N ILE A 172 -8.12 9.70 -7.13
CA ILE A 172 -9.45 10.33 -7.14
C ILE A 172 -10.06 10.31 -8.55
N ALA A 173 -9.30 10.70 -9.58
CA ALA A 173 -9.80 10.74 -10.96
C ALA A 173 -10.39 9.41 -11.42
N THR A 174 -9.78 8.30 -11.02
CA THR A 174 -10.27 6.95 -11.33
C THR A 174 -11.35 6.43 -10.39
N ALA A 175 -11.50 7.00 -9.19
CA ALA A 175 -12.54 6.61 -8.24
C ALA A 175 -13.86 7.38 -8.44
N LEU A 176 -13.81 8.55 -9.08
CA LEU A 176 -14.98 9.32 -9.46
C LEU A 176 -15.85 8.61 -10.50
N PRO A 177 -17.17 8.87 -10.54
CA PRO A 177 -17.89 9.88 -9.74
C PRO A 177 -18.38 9.40 -8.37
N HIS A 178 -18.23 8.11 -8.04
CA HIS A 178 -18.69 7.51 -6.78
C HIS A 178 -17.51 6.95 -5.98
N PRO A 179 -16.68 7.79 -5.35
CA PRO A 179 -15.51 7.33 -4.61
C PRO A 179 -15.91 6.61 -3.31
N ALA A 180 -15.15 5.59 -2.94
CA ALA A 180 -15.27 4.89 -1.67
C ALA A 180 -13.89 4.60 -1.06
N LEU A 181 -13.80 4.66 0.26
CA LEU A 181 -12.64 4.18 1.00
C LEU A 181 -12.84 2.71 1.35
N LEU A 182 -11.91 1.86 0.90
CA LEU A 182 -11.74 0.51 1.38
C LEU A 182 -10.73 0.53 2.54
N VAL A 183 -11.12 0.04 3.70
CA VAL A 183 -10.20 -0.24 4.81
C VAL A 183 -10.11 -1.75 4.97
N PHE A 184 -8.90 -2.31 4.89
CA PHE A 184 -8.65 -3.75 4.93
C PHE A 184 -7.57 -4.07 5.97
N SER A 185 -7.71 -5.16 6.71
CA SER A 185 -6.74 -5.61 7.70
C SER A 185 -6.64 -7.13 7.77
N ILE A 186 -5.42 -7.61 8.02
CA ILE A 186 -5.10 -9.00 8.31
C ILE A 186 -4.72 -9.12 9.79
N GLY A 187 -5.12 -10.23 10.41
CA GLY A 187 -4.81 -10.60 11.78
C GLY A 187 -4.76 -12.12 11.95
N PRO A 188 -4.55 -12.60 13.19
CA PRO A 188 -4.18 -11.82 14.36
C PRO A 188 -2.70 -11.44 14.31
N VAL A 189 -2.34 -10.20 14.67
CA VAL A 189 -0.94 -9.71 14.55
C VAL A 189 -0.10 -10.15 15.75
N GLN A 190 -0.49 -9.71 16.95
CA GLN A 190 0.34 -9.86 18.15
C GLN A 190 0.51 -11.33 18.55
N SER A 191 -0.59 -12.10 18.60
CA SER A 191 -0.51 -13.52 18.97
C SER A 191 0.28 -14.35 17.95
N PHE A 192 0.21 -14.00 16.66
CA PHE A 192 0.97 -14.71 15.63
C PHE A 192 2.47 -14.41 15.69
N ILE A 193 2.86 -13.14 15.86
CA ILE A 193 4.26 -12.72 15.97
C ILE A 193 4.87 -13.23 17.29
N ALA A 194 4.19 -13.01 18.41
CA ALA A 194 4.68 -13.35 19.75
C ALA A 194 4.79 -14.85 20.01
N ALA A 195 4.11 -15.70 19.23
CA ALA A 195 4.25 -17.16 19.28
C ALA A 195 5.62 -17.63 18.75
N ALA A 196 6.70 -17.20 19.36
CA ALA A 196 8.08 -17.40 18.91
C ALA A 196 8.96 -17.86 20.07
N ARG A 197 9.87 -18.81 19.81
CA ARG A 197 10.91 -19.23 20.76
C ARG A 197 12.33 -18.89 20.28
N ARG A 198 12.45 -18.42 19.03
CA ARG A 198 13.71 -18.03 18.39
C ARG A 198 13.50 -16.74 17.60
N THR A 199 14.57 -15.99 17.39
CA THR A 199 14.55 -14.77 16.55
C THR A 199 14.04 -15.06 15.13
N GLN A 200 14.36 -16.25 14.60
CA GLN A 200 13.83 -16.72 13.33
C GLN A 200 12.29 -16.79 13.31
N ASP A 201 11.67 -17.34 14.37
CA ASP A 201 10.21 -17.46 14.47
C ASP A 201 9.55 -16.08 14.55
N LEU A 202 10.16 -15.17 15.32
CA LEU A 202 9.68 -13.80 15.50
C LEU A 202 9.75 -13.02 14.18
N TRP A 203 10.91 -13.09 13.50
CA TRP A 203 11.11 -12.47 12.20
C TRP A 203 10.15 -13.06 11.17
N MET A 204 9.98 -14.38 11.12
CA MET A 204 9.11 -15.01 10.14
C MET A 204 7.64 -14.65 10.37
N GLY A 205 7.19 -14.56 11.62
CA GLY A 205 5.83 -14.12 11.92
C GLY A 205 5.57 -12.71 11.37
N SER A 206 6.54 -11.81 11.55
CA SER A 206 6.44 -10.43 11.04
C SER A 206 6.50 -10.38 9.50
N TRP A 207 7.43 -11.14 8.90
CA TRP A 207 7.61 -11.18 7.45
C TRP A 207 6.40 -11.77 6.73
N LEU A 208 5.85 -12.89 7.22
CA LEU A 208 4.64 -13.50 6.65
C LEU A 208 3.46 -12.54 6.68
N LEU A 209 3.22 -11.85 7.79
CA LEU A 209 2.14 -10.85 7.86
C LEU A 209 2.36 -9.70 6.88
N SER A 210 3.58 -9.17 6.79
CA SER A 210 3.91 -8.12 5.81
C SER A 210 3.75 -8.60 4.37
N PHE A 211 4.10 -9.85 4.06
CA PHE A 211 3.98 -10.43 2.73
C PHE A 211 2.53 -10.75 2.34
N LEU A 212 1.73 -11.25 3.28
CA LEU A 212 0.29 -11.44 3.07
C LEU A 212 -0.42 -10.09 2.92
N ALA A 213 -0.03 -9.07 3.70
CA ALA A 213 -0.55 -7.72 3.52
C ALA A 213 -0.19 -7.15 2.14
N TRP A 214 1.05 -7.37 1.68
CA TRP A 214 1.43 -7.07 0.29
C TRP A 214 0.56 -7.82 -0.72
N THR A 215 0.29 -9.12 -0.51
CA THR A 215 -0.53 -9.92 -1.42
C THR A 215 -1.92 -9.32 -1.62
N ALA A 216 -2.53 -8.78 -0.56
CA ALA A 216 -3.78 -8.03 -0.67
C ALA A 216 -3.61 -6.69 -1.42
N MET A 217 -2.56 -5.93 -1.11
CA MET A 217 -2.30 -4.64 -1.77
C MET A 217 -1.92 -4.79 -3.25
N GLU A 218 -1.29 -5.90 -3.63
CA GLU A 218 -0.89 -6.22 -5.00
C GLU A 218 -2.11 -6.33 -5.92
N THR A 219 -3.22 -6.94 -5.46
CA THR A 219 -4.45 -7.04 -6.27
C THR A 219 -5.06 -5.67 -6.56
N ILE A 220 -4.98 -4.76 -5.58
CA ILE A 220 -5.40 -3.36 -5.72
C ILE A 220 -4.47 -2.63 -6.69
N ALA A 221 -3.15 -2.74 -6.50
CA ALA A 221 -2.16 -2.08 -7.34
C ALA A 221 -2.25 -2.55 -8.81
N GLU A 222 -2.53 -3.83 -9.03
CA GLU A 222 -2.70 -4.41 -10.36
C GLU A 222 -3.92 -3.84 -11.09
N SER A 223 -5.05 -3.67 -10.38
CA SER A 223 -6.35 -3.31 -10.96
C SER A 223 -6.61 -1.80 -11.03
N TYR A 224 -6.04 -1.04 -10.09
CA TYR A 224 -6.31 0.38 -9.85
C TYR A 224 -5.06 1.25 -9.75
N GLY A 225 -3.86 0.67 -9.88
CA GLY A 225 -2.60 1.38 -9.69
C GLY A 225 -2.18 1.45 -8.22
N PRO A 226 -0.86 1.48 -7.95
CA PRO A 226 -0.33 1.53 -6.60
C PRO A 226 -0.65 2.85 -5.87
N ASP A 227 -0.99 3.91 -6.60
CA ASP A 227 -1.47 5.19 -6.10
C ASP A 227 -2.87 5.10 -5.45
N ALA A 228 -3.68 4.11 -5.82
CA ALA A 228 -5.00 3.90 -5.21
C ALA A 228 -4.90 3.46 -3.74
N VAL A 229 -3.75 2.90 -3.31
CA VAL A 229 -3.47 2.59 -1.90
C VAL A 229 -2.93 3.85 -1.22
N ILE A 230 -3.81 4.55 -0.49
CA ILE A 230 -3.48 5.80 0.23
C ILE A 230 -2.54 5.51 1.41
N PHE A 231 -2.78 4.41 2.13
CA PHE A 231 -1.95 3.99 3.25
C PHE A 231 -1.77 2.47 3.22
N PRO A 232 -0.54 1.94 3.40
CA PRO A 232 0.73 2.65 3.40
C PRO A 232 1.08 3.17 1.99
N SER A 233 2.04 4.08 1.87
CA SER A 233 2.62 4.37 0.56
C SER A 233 3.37 3.16 0.01
N LEU A 234 3.01 2.72 -1.20
CA LEU A 234 3.67 1.62 -1.91
C LEU A 234 4.95 2.05 -2.63
N ARG A 235 5.18 3.36 -2.78
CA ARG A 235 6.34 3.90 -3.49
C ARG A 235 7.63 3.50 -2.77
N ARG A 236 8.58 2.90 -3.50
CA ARG A 236 9.85 2.37 -2.97
C ARG A 236 9.70 1.25 -1.94
N GLN A 237 8.53 0.61 -1.83
CA GLN A 237 8.38 -0.58 -1.01
C GLN A 237 9.04 -1.77 -1.71
N PRO A 238 9.94 -2.54 -1.05
CA PRO A 238 10.70 -3.59 -1.72
C PRO A 238 9.85 -4.65 -2.44
N LEU A 239 8.71 -5.05 -1.84
CA LEU A 239 7.80 -6.01 -2.47
C LEU A 239 7.04 -5.40 -3.66
N CYS A 240 6.67 -4.13 -3.59
CA CYS A 240 6.08 -3.41 -4.74
C CYS A 240 7.08 -3.25 -5.87
N ASP A 241 8.32 -2.88 -5.58
CA ASP A 241 9.38 -2.76 -6.57
C ASP A 241 9.74 -4.12 -7.20
N LEU A 242 9.66 -5.21 -6.44
CA LEU A 242 9.84 -6.56 -6.99
C LEU A 242 8.70 -6.93 -7.95
N TRP A 243 7.46 -6.59 -7.60
CA TRP A 243 6.32 -6.74 -8.50
C TRP A 243 6.48 -5.89 -9.76
N LEU A 244 6.80 -4.60 -9.64
CA LEU A 244 7.06 -3.71 -10.78
C LEU A 244 8.20 -4.24 -11.68
N HIS A 245 9.26 -4.80 -11.10
CA HIS A 245 10.31 -5.50 -11.85
C HIS A 245 9.74 -6.67 -12.65
N SER A 246 8.91 -7.53 -12.03
CA SER A 246 8.25 -8.65 -12.71
C SER A 246 7.29 -8.23 -13.83
N GLN A 247 6.77 -7.01 -13.77
CA GLN A 247 5.94 -6.40 -14.82
C GLN A 247 6.76 -5.74 -15.94
N GLY A 248 8.09 -5.77 -15.89
CA GLY A 248 8.97 -5.06 -16.84
C GLY A 248 9.03 -3.54 -16.63
N VAL A 249 8.46 -3.03 -15.53
CA VAL A 249 8.42 -1.59 -15.21
C VAL A 249 9.75 -1.12 -14.64
N ILE A 250 10.36 -1.87 -13.74
CA ILE A 250 11.70 -1.56 -13.19
C ILE A 250 12.75 -2.38 -13.94
N PRO A 251 13.87 -1.77 -14.40
CA PRO A 251 14.94 -2.51 -15.08
C PRO A 251 15.74 -3.38 -14.09
N ASP A 252 16.41 -4.42 -14.60
CA ASP A 252 17.17 -5.38 -13.78
C ASP A 252 18.19 -4.74 -12.84
N LYS A 253 18.85 -3.66 -13.29
CA LYS A 253 19.84 -2.93 -12.49
C LYS A 253 19.26 -2.32 -11.20
N ASP A 254 17.96 -2.05 -11.19
CA ASP A 254 17.23 -1.41 -10.09
C ASP A 254 16.36 -2.42 -9.32
N LYS A 255 16.50 -3.72 -9.61
CA LYS A 255 15.80 -4.80 -8.89
C LYS A 255 16.13 -4.72 -7.38
N PRO A 256 15.12 -4.83 -6.49
CA PRO A 256 15.36 -4.72 -5.06
C PRO A 256 16.30 -5.83 -4.55
N HIS A 257 17.30 -5.43 -3.79
CA HIS A 257 18.28 -6.34 -3.18
C HIS A 257 17.60 -7.28 -2.17
N PRO A 258 18.00 -8.57 -2.07
CA PRO A 258 17.41 -9.54 -1.13
C PRO A 258 17.36 -9.08 0.33
N GLU A 259 18.32 -8.27 0.77
CA GLU A 259 18.33 -7.71 2.13
C GLU A 259 17.15 -6.77 2.40
N LYS A 260 16.72 -5.99 1.39
CA LYS A 260 15.53 -5.14 1.50
C LYS A 260 14.25 -5.97 1.50
N LEU A 261 14.22 -7.05 0.71
CA LEU A 261 13.09 -8.01 0.69
C LEU A 261 12.95 -8.78 2.01
N ALA A 262 14.01 -8.85 2.81
CA ALA A 262 13.98 -9.45 4.14
C ALA A 262 13.33 -8.57 5.22
N LEU A 263 13.00 -7.31 4.90
CA LEU A 263 12.34 -6.40 5.83
C LEU A 263 10.82 -6.59 5.77
N ALA A 264 10.20 -6.73 6.94
CA ALA A 264 8.75 -6.68 7.10
C ALA A 264 8.30 -5.21 7.18
N SER A 265 8.28 -4.51 6.04
CA SER A 265 8.04 -3.06 5.99
C SER A 265 6.57 -2.66 5.84
N LEU A 266 5.70 -3.58 5.45
CA LEU A 266 4.29 -3.28 5.20
C LEU A 266 3.43 -3.62 6.45
N PRO A 267 2.55 -2.71 6.88
CA PRO A 267 1.62 -2.94 7.98
C PRO A 267 0.55 -3.95 7.59
N ASN A 268 -0.13 -4.48 8.61
CA ASN A 268 -1.22 -5.43 8.45
C ASN A 268 -2.56 -4.78 8.04
N LYS A 269 -2.61 -3.44 7.92
CA LYS A 269 -3.80 -2.65 7.57
C LYS A 269 -3.46 -1.72 6.41
N PHE A 270 -4.34 -1.62 5.43
CA PHE A 270 -4.25 -0.61 4.38
C PHE A 270 -5.59 0.12 4.16
N VAL A 271 -5.50 1.28 3.51
CA VAL A 271 -6.63 2.08 3.07
C VAL A 271 -6.45 2.36 1.58
N ALA A 272 -7.48 2.07 0.78
CA ALA A 272 -7.50 2.31 -0.65
C ALA A 272 -8.70 3.18 -1.05
N LEU A 273 -8.56 3.94 -2.13
CA LEU A 273 -9.62 4.74 -2.73
C LEU A 273 -10.02 4.14 -4.08
N LEU A 274 -11.29 3.73 -4.19
CA LEU A 274 -11.80 2.95 -5.31
C LEU A 274 -13.17 3.49 -5.75
N PRO A 275 -13.63 3.19 -6.97
CA PRO A 275 -15.04 3.32 -7.31
C PRO A 275 -15.91 2.46 -6.39
N ALA A 276 -16.97 3.02 -5.82
CA ALA A 276 -17.87 2.35 -4.89
C ALA A 276 -18.46 1.06 -5.49
N SER A 277 -18.79 1.08 -6.79
CA SER A 277 -19.31 -0.07 -7.51
C SER A 277 -18.32 -1.24 -7.67
N GLU A 278 -17.02 -0.98 -7.54
CA GLU A 278 -15.99 -2.00 -7.70
C GLU A 278 -15.32 -2.38 -6.36
N ALA A 279 -15.50 -1.58 -5.31
CA ALA A 279 -14.80 -1.72 -4.04
C ALA A 279 -15.06 -3.07 -3.35
N GLU A 280 -16.27 -3.62 -3.45
CA GLU A 280 -16.62 -4.93 -2.86
C GLU A 280 -15.87 -6.07 -3.55
N GLN A 281 -15.93 -6.11 -4.88
CA GLN A 281 -15.20 -7.11 -5.66
C GLN A 281 -13.68 -7.01 -5.44
N ALA A 282 -13.15 -5.79 -5.31
CA ALA A 282 -11.74 -5.57 -5.01
C ALA A 282 -11.36 -6.12 -3.62
N ALA A 283 -12.19 -5.89 -2.61
CA ALA A 283 -11.97 -6.40 -1.25
C ALA A 283 -12.04 -7.94 -1.19
N GLN A 284 -13.03 -8.55 -1.85
CA GLN A 284 -13.17 -10.00 -1.94
C GLN A 284 -11.96 -10.64 -2.65
N ARG A 285 -11.53 -10.08 -3.79
CA ARG A 285 -10.34 -10.56 -4.50
C ARG A 285 -9.07 -10.46 -3.65
N ALA A 286 -8.93 -9.38 -2.86
CA ALA A 286 -7.81 -9.22 -1.95
C ALA A 286 -7.83 -10.26 -0.81
N GLU A 287 -9.01 -10.55 -0.25
CA GLU A 287 -9.21 -11.59 0.75
C GLU A 287 -8.88 -12.98 0.21
N GLU A 288 -9.46 -13.36 -0.94
CA GLU A 288 -9.20 -14.62 -1.63
C GLU A 288 -7.70 -14.79 -1.93
N ALA A 289 -7.05 -13.76 -2.47
CA ALA A 289 -5.62 -13.81 -2.78
C ALA A 289 -4.75 -14.06 -1.54
N VAL A 290 -5.11 -13.47 -0.40
CA VAL A 290 -4.41 -13.70 0.87
C VAL A 290 -4.63 -15.13 1.36
N GLN A 291 -5.87 -15.60 1.35
CA GLN A 291 -6.22 -16.95 1.75
C GLN A 291 -5.47 -17.97 0.88
N ASP A 292 -5.55 -17.85 -0.44
CA ASP A 292 -4.88 -18.73 -1.40
C ASP A 292 -3.37 -18.75 -1.19
N LYS A 293 -2.76 -17.58 -0.95
CA LYS A 293 -1.31 -17.50 -0.71
C LYS A 293 -0.91 -18.21 0.57
N TRP A 294 -1.68 -18.05 1.63
CA TRP A 294 -1.44 -18.71 2.91
C TRP A 294 -1.59 -20.24 2.80
N HIS A 295 -2.68 -20.71 2.18
CA HIS A 295 -2.89 -22.13 1.91
C HIS A 295 -1.76 -22.70 1.07
N LYS A 296 -1.35 -22.01 0.00
CA LYS A 296 -0.24 -22.43 -0.84
C LYS A 296 1.07 -22.61 -0.06
N PHE A 297 1.43 -21.66 0.80
CA PHE A 297 2.61 -21.82 1.66
C PHE A 297 2.46 -22.97 2.64
N ALA A 298 1.27 -23.15 3.22
CA ALA A 298 1.01 -24.26 4.13
C ALA A 298 1.12 -25.62 3.42
N ASP A 299 0.54 -25.76 2.23
CA ASP A 299 0.59 -26.97 1.42
C ASP A 299 2.00 -27.30 0.96
N GLU A 300 2.78 -26.31 0.51
CA GLU A 300 4.17 -26.51 0.13
C GLU A 300 5.02 -27.02 1.32
N VAL A 301 4.80 -26.51 2.53
CA VAL A 301 5.44 -27.02 3.75
C VAL A 301 4.96 -28.42 4.09
N ARG A 302 3.65 -28.69 4.00
CA ARG A 302 3.07 -30.01 4.26
C ARG A 302 3.65 -31.07 3.33
N VAL A 303 3.66 -30.81 2.02
CA VAL A 303 4.23 -31.71 1.01
C VAL A 303 5.71 -31.98 1.28
N ALA A 304 6.48 -30.95 1.66
CA ALA A 304 7.89 -31.12 2.02
C ALA A 304 8.08 -32.04 3.25
N ILE A 305 7.15 -32.03 4.22
CA ILE A 305 7.16 -32.94 5.37
C ILE A 305 6.77 -34.36 4.95
N GLU A 306 5.70 -34.51 4.15
CA GLU A 306 5.19 -35.81 3.71
C GLU A 306 6.20 -36.58 2.84
N GLN A 307 7.07 -35.87 2.11
CA GLN A 307 8.20 -36.46 1.40
C GLN A 307 9.25 -37.09 2.33
N LYS A 308 9.39 -36.57 3.57
CA LYS A 308 10.32 -37.10 4.58
C LYS A 308 9.67 -38.17 5.46
N ILE A 309 8.37 -38.02 5.75
CA ILE A 309 7.57 -38.98 6.53
C ILE A 309 6.37 -39.39 5.70
N PRO A 310 6.46 -40.49 4.93
CA PRO A 310 5.36 -40.96 4.11
C PRO A 310 4.16 -41.39 4.99
N ARG A 311 2.99 -40.81 4.70
CA ARG A 311 1.65 -41.20 5.22
C ARG A 311 1.44 -41.05 6.75
N PRO A 312 1.37 -39.82 7.28
CA PRO A 312 0.94 -39.59 8.66
C PRO A 312 -0.55 -39.97 8.92
N GLY A 313 -1.36 -40.18 7.86
CA GLY A 313 -2.75 -40.67 7.93
C GLY A 313 -3.79 -39.55 7.83
N ASN A 314 -5.07 -39.88 7.63
CA ASN A 314 -6.14 -38.88 7.38
C ASN A 314 -6.34 -37.87 8.53
N ALA A 315 -5.96 -38.21 9.75
CA ALA A 315 -6.06 -37.32 10.91
C ALA A 315 -5.07 -36.14 10.81
N TRP A 316 -3.88 -36.36 10.26
CA TRP A 316 -2.87 -35.32 10.02
C TRP A 316 -3.40 -34.24 9.07
N GLU A 317 -3.91 -34.66 7.92
CA GLU A 317 -4.39 -33.74 6.90
C GLU A 317 -5.60 -32.94 7.38
N LYS A 318 -6.56 -33.60 8.05
CA LYS A 318 -7.73 -32.91 8.62
C LYS A 318 -7.35 -31.89 9.68
N LEU A 319 -6.47 -32.24 10.61
CA LEU A 319 -6.02 -31.32 11.66
C LEU A 319 -5.18 -30.18 11.07
N TRP A 320 -4.33 -30.49 10.08
CA TRP A 320 -3.55 -29.49 9.36
C TRP A 320 -4.46 -28.46 8.71
N GLN A 321 -5.41 -28.91 7.88
CA GLN A 321 -6.33 -28.04 7.16
C GLN A 321 -7.13 -27.17 8.13
N ALA A 322 -7.76 -27.77 9.16
CA ALA A 322 -8.57 -27.04 10.14
C ALA A 322 -7.78 -25.92 10.86
N GLN A 323 -6.50 -26.16 11.17
CA GLN A 323 -5.65 -25.15 11.82
C GLN A 323 -5.17 -24.05 10.86
N ILE A 324 -4.99 -24.37 9.58
CA ILE A 324 -4.58 -23.40 8.55
C ILE A 324 -5.75 -22.51 8.14
N ASP A 325 -6.94 -23.08 7.94
CA ASP A 325 -8.18 -22.38 7.56
C ASP A 325 -8.58 -21.30 8.57
N THR A 326 -8.34 -21.57 9.85
CA THR A 326 -8.76 -20.71 10.97
C THR A 326 -7.67 -19.76 11.45
N GLN A 327 -6.50 -19.74 10.81
CA GLN A 327 -5.37 -18.94 11.28
C GLN A 327 -5.54 -17.45 10.97
N LEU A 328 -6.12 -17.10 9.82
CA LEU A 328 -6.19 -15.72 9.36
C LEU A 328 -7.52 -15.09 9.73
N GLU A 329 -7.43 -13.92 10.35
CA GLU A 329 -8.54 -13.00 10.55
C GLU A 329 -8.46 -11.92 9.48
N ILE A 330 -9.36 -11.93 8.51
CA ILE A 330 -9.40 -10.90 7.46
C ILE A 330 -10.66 -10.07 7.67
N TYR A 331 -10.47 -8.77 7.82
CA TYR A 331 -11.56 -7.82 7.99
C TYR A 331 -11.41 -6.71 6.98
N TRP A 332 -12.54 -6.31 6.39
CA TRP A 332 -12.59 -5.12 5.56
C TRP A 332 -13.94 -4.42 5.69
N SER A 333 -13.94 -3.13 5.35
CA SER A 333 -15.15 -2.31 5.26
C SER A 333 -15.02 -1.33 4.12
N ILE A 334 -16.13 -1.04 3.47
CA ILE A 334 -16.21 -0.07 2.38
C ILE A 334 -17.06 1.09 2.85
N PHE A 335 -16.54 2.29 2.66
CA PHE A 335 -17.21 3.53 3.02
C PHE A 335 -17.36 4.41 1.76
N PRO A 336 -18.51 4.32 1.06
CA PRO A 336 -18.84 5.25 -0.02
C PRO A 336 -18.92 6.68 0.51
N TRP A 337 -18.42 7.64 -0.26
CA TRP A 337 -18.48 9.04 0.13
C TRP A 337 -19.92 9.57 0.02
N PRO A 338 -20.51 10.11 1.11
CA PRO A 338 -21.85 10.71 1.05
C PRO A 338 -21.96 11.85 0.04
N GLY A 339 -23.15 12.07 -0.52
CA GLY A 339 -23.40 13.17 -1.48
C GLY A 339 -23.14 12.81 -2.94
N GLU A 340 -23.28 11.53 -3.28
CA GLU A 340 -23.15 11.00 -4.65
C GLU A 340 -24.08 11.71 -5.67
N GLY A 341 -23.61 11.81 -6.92
CA GLY A 341 -24.37 12.40 -8.03
C GLY A 341 -24.48 13.93 -8.02
N LYS A 342 -23.95 14.58 -6.98
CA LYS A 342 -23.84 16.04 -6.90
C LYS A 342 -22.55 16.48 -7.59
N THR A 343 -22.65 17.47 -8.49
CA THR A 343 -21.50 18.14 -9.09
C THR A 343 -20.63 18.74 -7.97
N LEU A 344 -19.31 18.85 -8.14
CA LEU A 344 -18.36 19.58 -7.27
C LEU A 344 -19.01 20.77 -6.54
N SER A 345 -19.51 20.52 -5.32
CA SER A 345 -20.40 21.48 -4.65
C SER A 345 -20.27 21.38 -3.14
N LYS A 346 -20.65 22.50 -2.51
CA LYS A 346 -20.76 22.61 -1.05
C LYS A 346 -21.63 21.51 -0.46
N GLU A 347 -22.62 21.03 -1.21
CA GLU A 347 -23.52 19.97 -0.76
C GLU A 347 -22.79 18.64 -0.51
N GLN A 348 -21.76 18.31 -1.29
CA GLN A 348 -20.91 17.13 -1.04
C GLN A 348 -20.27 17.21 0.36
N ALA A 349 -19.71 18.37 0.70
CA ALA A 349 -19.12 18.61 2.00
C ALA A 349 -20.18 18.59 3.12
N GLU A 350 -21.34 19.19 2.89
CA GLU A 350 -22.44 19.24 3.86
C GLU A 350 -23.03 17.85 4.16
N ASP A 351 -23.14 16.96 3.18
CA ASP A 351 -23.61 15.58 3.39
C ASP A 351 -22.65 14.78 4.27
N VAL A 352 -21.33 14.93 4.06
CA VAL A 352 -20.32 14.33 4.94
C VAL A 352 -20.46 14.85 6.37
N ARG A 353 -20.57 16.17 6.52
CA ARG A 353 -20.72 16.81 7.83
C ARG A 353 -22.00 16.40 8.56
N LYS A 354 -23.10 16.30 7.82
CA LYS A 354 -24.40 15.84 8.35
C LYS A 354 -24.31 14.41 8.86
N LEU A 355 -23.70 13.50 8.09
CA LEU A 355 -23.47 12.12 8.51
C LEU A 355 -22.52 12.04 9.71
N PHE A 356 -21.45 12.85 9.71
CA PHE A 356 -20.51 12.88 10.83
C PHE A 356 -21.21 13.34 12.10
N SER A 357 -21.95 14.45 12.03
CA SER A 357 -22.68 15.07 13.14
C SER A 357 -23.80 14.19 13.68
N SER A 358 -24.37 13.28 12.88
CA SER A 358 -25.35 12.31 13.37
C SER A 358 -24.73 11.18 14.21
N LEU A 359 -23.41 11.02 14.16
CA LEU A 359 -22.67 9.93 14.83
C LEU A 359 -21.69 10.43 15.89
N ALA A 360 -21.15 11.64 15.75
CA ALA A 360 -20.17 12.22 16.65
C ALA A 360 -20.09 13.75 16.53
N LEU A 361 -19.48 14.40 17.52
CA LEU A 361 -19.17 15.83 17.45
C LEU A 361 -17.96 16.09 16.54
N GLU A 362 -18.11 17.04 15.62
CA GLU A 362 -17.01 17.53 14.78
C GLU A 362 -15.88 18.12 15.64
N PRO A 363 -14.60 17.86 15.32
CA PRO A 363 -13.49 18.51 16.01
C PRO A 363 -13.58 20.03 15.87
N GLU A 364 -13.34 20.76 16.97
CA GLU A 364 -13.43 22.22 16.98
C GLU A 364 -12.48 22.87 15.96
N SER A 365 -11.26 22.35 15.84
CA SER A 365 -10.28 22.82 14.85
C SER A 365 -10.78 22.67 13.42
N PHE A 366 -11.48 21.58 13.11
CA PHE A 366 -12.10 21.37 11.81
C PHE A 366 -13.24 22.36 11.58
N ARG A 367 -14.15 22.53 12.57
CA ARG A 367 -15.31 23.42 12.46
C ARG A 367 -14.88 24.86 12.18
N VAL A 368 -13.91 25.36 12.93
CA VAL A 368 -13.36 26.72 12.76
C VAL A 368 -12.74 26.87 11.37
N ALA A 369 -11.89 25.93 10.94
CA ALA A 369 -11.28 25.98 9.61
C ALA A 369 -12.33 25.95 8.49
N TYR A 370 -13.33 25.06 8.60
CA TYR A 370 -14.40 24.95 7.62
C TYR A 370 -15.24 26.23 7.51
N GLU A 371 -15.60 26.84 8.64
CA GLU A 371 -16.33 28.13 8.67
C GLU A 371 -15.52 29.24 7.98
N HIS A 372 -14.20 29.27 8.18
CA HIS A 372 -13.32 30.21 7.47
C HIS A 372 -13.30 29.96 5.96
N TYR A 373 -13.18 28.70 5.52
CA TYR A 373 -13.20 28.37 4.09
C TYR A 373 -14.52 28.75 3.43
N VAL A 374 -15.66 28.51 4.09
CA VAL A 374 -16.98 28.93 3.57
C VAL A 374 -17.08 30.44 3.43
N LYS A 375 -16.52 31.21 4.37
CA LYS A 375 -16.66 32.66 4.42
C LYS A 375 -15.67 33.41 3.52
N SER A 376 -14.44 32.90 3.40
CA SER A 376 -13.31 33.66 2.87
C SER A 376 -12.36 32.85 1.97
N GLY A 377 -12.62 31.56 1.79
CA GLY A 377 -11.86 30.71 0.88
C GLY A 377 -12.05 31.09 -0.58
N LYS A 378 -11.06 30.81 -1.42
CA LYS A 378 -11.14 31.02 -2.86
C LYS A 378 -12.06 30.01 -3.53
N TYR A 379 -12.14 28.80 -2.99
CA TYR A 379 -12.90 27.68 -3.55
C TYR A 379 -14.07 27.29 -2.64
N ARG A 380 -15.12 26.72 -3.24
CA ARG A 380 -16.22 26.17 -2.44
C ARG A 380 -15.77 24.86 -1.79
N PRO A 381 -16.11 24.63 -0.51
CA PRO A 381 -15.83 23.35 0.13
C PRO A 381 -16.41 22.16 -0.65
N ASN A 382 -15.68 21.05 -0.67
CA ASN A 382 -16.06 19.80 -1.34
C ASN A 382 -15.63 18.59 -0.47
N TRP A 383 -15.65 17.38 -1.03
CA TRP A 383 -15.19 16.18 -0.31
C TRP A 383 -13.76 16.27 0.23
N GLY A 384 -12.85 16.90 -0.50
CA GLY A 384 -11.48 17.09 -0.05
C GLY A 384 -11.40 17.90 1.24
N THR A 385 -12.19 18.98 1.33
CA THR A 385 -12.27 19.81 2.55
C THR A 385 -12.71 19.01 3.77
N THR A 386 -13.48 17.93 3.58
CA THR A 386 -14.00 17.07 4.65
C THR A 386 -13.28 15.73 4.74
N TYR A 387 -12.13 15.55 4.07
CA TYR A 387 -11.41 14.28 4.01
C TYR A 387 -11.05 13.71 5.39
N SER A 388 -10.68 14.55 6.36
CA SER A 388 -10.40 14.12 7.73
C SER A 388 -11.62 13.48 8.41
N LEU A 389 -12.83 13.98 8.12
CA LEU A 389 -14.09 13.40 8.60
C LEU A 389 -14.40 12.09 7.86
N LEU A 390 -14.23 12.05 6.53
CA LEU A 390 -14.41 10.85 5.71
C LEU A 390 -13.53 9.70 6.20
N TYR A 391 -12.23 9.96 6.40
CA TYR A 391 -11.28 8.98 6.91
C TYR A 391 -11.69 8.49 8.31
N THR A 392 -12.09 9.41 9.20
CA THR A 392 -12.52 9.06 10.55
C THR A 392 -13.78 8.19 10.55
N LEU A 393 -14.75 8.46 9.66
CA LEU A 393 -15.95 7.63 9.51
C LEU A 393 -15.61 6.24 8.97
N ALA A 394 -14.77 6.16 7.94
CA ALA A 394 -14.30 4.89 7.40
C ALA A 394 -13.56 4.05 8.45
N ASP A 395 -12.68 4.66 9.24
CA ASP A 395 -11.95 3.98 10.32
C ASP A 395 -12.90 3.49 11.44
N ARG A 396 -13.90 4.30 11.81
CA ARG A 396 -14.93 3.89 12.79
C ARG A 396 -15.77 2.74 12.28
N ALA A 397 -16.23 2.79 11.03
CA ALA A 397 -16.98 1.70 10.40
C ALA A 397 -16.17 0.40 10.37
N PHE A 398 -14.89 0.50 9.99
CA PHE A 398 -13.96 -0.62 10.03
C PHE A 398 -13.79 -1.22 11.43
N ASN A 399 -13.54 -0.37 12.44
CA ASN A 399 -13.36 -0.83 13.81
C ASN A 399 -14.65 -1.44 14.38
N ALA A 400 -15.82 -0.93 14.00
CA ALA A 400 -17.10 -1.54 14.34
C ALA A 400 -17.23 -2.96 13.74
N ARG A 401 -16.92 -3.13 12.44
CA ARG A 401 -16.90 -4.47 11.80
C ARG A 401 -15.94 -5.43 12.51
N LYS A 402 -14.74 -4.98 12.84
CA LYS A 402 -13.74 -5.78 13.55
C LYS A 402 -14.19 -6.17 14.97
N ASN A 403 -14.88 -5.28 15.67
CA ASN A 403 -15.39 -5.54 17.02
C ASN A 403 -16.57 -6.52 17.07
N LEU A 404 -17.28 -6.74 15.96
CA LEU A 404 -18.31 -7.78 15.89
C LEU A 404 -17.74 -9.19 16.11
N ARG A 405 -16.43 -9.38 15.86
CA ARG A 405 -15.64 -10.63 16.01
C ARG A 405 -16.33 -11.86 15.42
N ASP A 406 -15.68 -12.48 14.45
CA ASP A 406 -16.18 -13.73 13.90
C ASP A 406 -15.81 -14.85 14.89
N PHE A 407 -16.80 -15.40 15.59
CA PHE A 407 -16.59 -16.50 16.54
C PHE A 407 -16.60 -17.83 15.80
N VAL A 408 -15.43 -18.44 15.66
CA VAL A 408 -15.29 -19.81 15.16
C VAL A 408 -14.99 -20.71 16.36
N THR A 409 -15.88 -21.67 16.64
CA THR A 409 -15.62 -22.66 17.69
C THR A 409 -14.70 -23.73 17.12
N THR A 410 -13.54 -23.93 17.75
CA THR A 410 -12.62 -25.02 17.38
C THR A 410 -12.21 -25.77 18.65
N GLU A 411 -12.65 -27.03 18.78
CA GLU A 411 -12.20 -27.91 19.87
C GLU A 411 -11.04 -28.77 19.39
N GLU A 412 -9.83 -28.48 19.89
CA GLU A 412 -8.63 -29.26 19.58
C GLU A 412 -8.18 -30.04 20.83
N LYS A 413 -8.40 -31.36 20.83
CA LYS A 413 -7.96 -32.27 21.90
C LYS A 413 -6.50 -32.70 21.70
N GLY A 414 -5.86 -33.17 22.77
CA GLY A 414 -4.47 -33.69 22.73
C GLY A 414 -3.40 -32.70 23.18
N GLU A 415 -2.13 -33.09 22.97
CA GLU A 415 -0.98 -32.27 23.37
C GLU A 415 -0.95 -30.92 22.65
N LYS A 416 -0.56 -29.87 23.38
CA LYS A 416 -0.48 -28.52 22.83
C LYS A 416 0.88 -28.22 22.23
N CYS A 417 0.84 -27.42 21.17
CA CYS A 417 2.01 -26.95 20.45
C CYS A 417 3.03 -26.35 21.42
N THR A 418 4.25 -26.84 21.37
CA THR A 418 5.35 -26.34 22.20
C THR A 418 5.78 -24.91 21.85
N LEU A 419 5.40 -24.38 20.68
CA LEU A 419 5.71 -23.01 20.28
C LEU A 419 4.64 -22.01 20.73
N CYS A 420 3.37 -22.19 20.32
CA CYS A 420 2.30 -21.25 20.66
C CYS A 420 1.52 -21.60 21.94
N GLY A 421 1.54 -22.85 22.39
CA GLY A 421 0.76 -23.33 23.55
C GLY A 421 -0.76 -23.38 23.35
N GLN A 422 -1.29 -22.95 22.20
CA GLN A 422 -2.73 -22.79 21.97
C GLN A 422 -3.36 -23.98 21.24
N ARG A 423 -2.78 -24.34 20.08
CA ARG A 423 -3.31 -25.39 19.18
C ARG A 423 -2.77 -26.76 19.54
N ALA A 424 -3.51 -27.81 19.20
CA ALA A 424 -3.01 -29.17 19.25
C ALA A 424 -1.82 -29.36 18.31
N VAL A 425 -0.92 -30.25 18.69
CA VAL A 425 0.21 -30.68 17.86
C VAL A 425 -0.30 -31.49 16.67
N VAL A 426 0.25 -31.26 15.48
CA VAL A 426 0.01 -32.16 14.34
C VAL A 426 0.81 -33.45 14.51
N HIS A 427 0.18 -34.61 14.24
CA HIS A 427 0.72 -35.93 14.56
C HIS A 427 0.36 -36.98 13.51
N GLY A 428 1.05 -38.13 13.57
CA GLY A 428 0.76 -39.30 12.74
C GLY A 428 -0.48 -40.08 13.18
N LYS A 429 -0.56 -41.37 12.83
CA LYS A 429 -1.71 -42.22 13.17
C LYS A 429 -1.85 -42.49 14.67
N ASP A 430 -0.73 -42.69 15.36
CA ASP A 430 -0.74 -42.84 16.81
C ASP A 430 -0.88 -41.47 17.49
N THR A 431 -1.99 -41.30 18.19
CA THR A 431 -2.35 -40.06 18.91
C THR A 431 -1.90 -40.10 20.37
N SER A 432 -1.31 -41.20 20.81
CA SER A 432 -0.71 -41.33 22.14
C SER A 432 0.46 -40.35 22.31
N ARG A 433 0.75 -39.98 23.55
CA ARG A 433 1.93 -39.16 23.87
C ARG A 433 3.23 -39.72 23.29
N ILE A 434 3.37 -41.04 23.31
CA ILE A 434 4.55 -41.73 22.78
C ILE A 434 4.61 -41.56 21.27
N GLY A 435 3.52 -41.88 20.55
CA GLY A 435 3.46 -41.75 19.10
C GLY A 435 3.63 -40.32 18.58
N VAL A 436 3.10 -39.32 19.29
CA VAL A 436 3.33 -37.91 18.97
C VAL A 436 4.82 -37.56 19.12
N HIS A 437 5.45 -37.98 20.21
CA HIS A 437 6.88 -37.74 20.43
C HIS A 437 7.77 -38.43 19.39
N GLU A 438 7.48 -39.69 19.06
CA GLU A 438 8.18 -40.46 18.02
C GLU A 438 8.06 -39.77 16.65
N PHE A 439 6.86 -39.36 16.25
CA PHE A 439 6.64 -38.63 14.99
C PHE A 439 7.54 -37.40 14.86
N TRP A 440 7.62 -36.57 15.91
CA TRP A 440 8.45 -35.36 15.90
C TRP A 440 9.95 -35.66 16.04
N SER A 441 10.32 -36.76 16.70
CA SER A 441 11.70 -37.22 16.74
C SER A 441 12.17 -37.64 15.35
N ASP A 442 11.40 -38.49 14.67
CA ASP A 442 11.67 -38.95 13.31
C ASP A 442 11.76 -37.78 12.32
N LEU A 443 10.88 -36.78 12.46
CA LEU A 443 10.91 -35.60 11.60
C LEU A 443 12.18 -34.78 11.83
N ALA A 444 12.56 -34.57 13.10
CA ALA A 444 13.75 -33.82 13.44
C ALA A 444 15.04 -34.48 12.92
N GLU A 445 15.11 -35.82 12.88
CA GLU A 445 16.24 -36.56 12.33
C GLU A 445 16.37 -36.44 10.81
N LYS A 446 15.24 -36.29 10.11
CA LYS A 446 15.18 -36.21 8.64
C LYS A 446 15.26 -34.79 8.07
N LEU A 447 15.08 -33.79 8.93
CA LEU A 447 15.27 -32.37 8.62
C LEU A 447 16.72 -31.95 8.88
N ASP A 448 17.12 -30.79 8.37
CA ASP A 448 18.45 -30.26 8.64
C ASP A 448 18.63 -30.00 10.14
N LYS A 449 19.85 -30.25 10.63
CA LYS A 449 20.16 -30.13 12.06
C LYS A 449 19.76 -28.75 12.59
N HIS A 450 19.22 -28.73 13.81
CA HIS A 450 18.79 -27.54 14.55
C HIS A 450 17.48 -26.88 14.11
N ILE A 451 16.84 -27.27 13.00
CA ILE A 451 15.54 -26.68 12.61
C ILE A 451 14.47 -26.96 13.67
N ILE A 452 14.37 -28.23 14.09
CA ILE A 452 13.47 -28.71 15.14
C ILE A 452 14.30 -29.38 16.23
N LYS A 453 13.96 -29.18 17.51
CA LYS A 453 14.64 -29.89 18.60
C LYS A 453 14.34 -31.39 18.52
N ALA A 454 15.41 -32.20 18.56
CA ALA A 454 15.37 -33.66 18.50
C ALA A 454 14.63 -34.30 19.69
N GLU A 455 14.50 -35.64 19.65
CA GLU A 455 13.87 -36.48 20.70
C GLU A 455 12.42 -36.07 21.01
N GLY A 456 11.72 -35.55 19.99
CA GLY A 456 10.37 -35.04 20.12
C GLY A 456 10.23 -33.90 21.13
N ARG A 457 11.31 -33.19 21.52
CA ARG A 457 11.23 -32.08 22.51
C ARG A 457 10.50 -30.86 21.97
N GLU A 458 10.48 -30.69 20.65
CA GLU A 458 9.72 -29.65 19.95
C GLU A 458 8.66 -30.30 19.07
N ARG A 459 7.41 -29.93 19.35
CA ARG A 459 6.19 -30.48 18.75
C ARG A 459 5.29 -29.33 18.36
N LEU A 460 4.92 -29.22 17.09
CA LEU A 460 4.33 -28.01 16.53
C LEU A 460 2.88 -28.24 16.04
N CYS A 461 2.05 -27.21 16.05
CA CYS A 461 0.80 -27.19 15.28
C CYS A 461 1.12 -26.79 13.82
N ALA A 462 0.19 -26.98 12.89
CA ALA A 462 0.37 -26.67 11.47
C ALA A 462 0.90 -25.24 11.24
N VAL A 463 0.26 -24.24 11.85
CA VAL A 463 0.66 -22.82 11.75
C VAL A 463 2.11 -22.59 12.21
N CYS A 464 2.50 -23.17 13.34
CA CYS A 464 3.85 -23.03 13.87
C CYS A 464 4.88 -23.79 13.03
N THR A 465 4.48 -24.93 12.45
CA THR A 465 5.28 -25.69 11.50
C THR A 465 5.55 -24.89 10.23
N VAL A 466 4.52 -24.26 9.65
CA VAL A 466 4.66 -23.36 8.50
C VAL A 466 5.64 -22.25 8.83
N LYS A 467 5.42 -21.55 9.95
CA LYS A 467 6.32 -20.46 10.39
C LYS A 467 7.77 -20.92 10.57
N ARG A 468 8.00 -22.14 11.08
CA ARG A 468 9.35 -22.67 11.29
C ARG A 468 10.05 -23.05 9.98
N LEU A 469 9.32 -23.60 9.02
CA LEU A 469 9.91 -24.27 7.84
C LEU A 469 9.84 -23.45 6.55
N VAL A 470 8.87 -22.54 6.41
CA VAL A 470 8.60 -21.79 5.17
C VAL A 470 9.85 -21.03 4.68
N GLN A 471 10.67 -20.51 5.61
CA GLN A 471 11.90 -19.80 5.23
C GLN A 471 12.82 -20.67 4.37
N GLN A 472 13.19 -21.83 4.92
CA GLN A 472 14.27 -22.63 4.38
C GLN A 472 13.80 -23.50 3.23
N LYS A 473 12.55 -23.95 3.27
CA LYS A 473 12.01 -24.86 2.27
C LYS A 473 11.41 -24.15 1.05
N ILE A 474 11.09 -22.86 1.16
CA ILE A 474 10.36 -22.14 0.10
C ILE A 474 11.01 -20.79 -0.18
N LEU A 475 11.17 -19.94 0.84
CA LEU A 475 11.52 -18.53 0.63
C LEU A 475 13.02 -18.30 0.34
N ALA A 476 13.89 -19.19 0.79
CA ALA A 476 15.32 -19.13 0.53
C ALA A 476 15.64 -19.22 -0.97
N ASP A 477 14.86 -20.01 -1.71
CA ASP A 477 15.05 -20.18 -3.16
C ASP A 477 14.29 -19.11 -3.95
N ARG A 478 13.06 -18.78 -3.54
CA ARG A 478 12.21 -17.80 -4.26
C ARG A 478 12.65 -16.36 -4.12
N PHE A 479 13.13 -15.96 -2.94
CA PHE A 479 13.45 -14.57 -2.61
C PHE A 479 14.90 -14.39 -2.18
N SER A 480 15.74 -15.42 -2.27
CA SER A 480 17.11 -15.41 -1.75
C SER A 480 17.20 -15.01 -0.27
N LEU A 481 16.16 -15.34 0.51
CA LEU A 481 16.04 -14.97 1.93
C LEU A 481 16.88 -15.88 2.84
N LYS A 482 18.20 -15.83 2.67
CA LYS A 482 19.18 -16.55 3.48
C LYS A 482 19.68 -15.66 4.62
N ARG A 483 18.83 -15.43 5.63
CA ARG A 483 19.24 -14.70 6.84
C ARG A 483 19.78 -15.69 7.88
N GLY A 484 21.03 -15.50 8.29
CA GLY A 484 21.55 -16.14 9.50
C GLY A 484 20.92 -15.48 10.72
N PHE A 485 20.26 -16.27 11.57
CA PHE A 485 19.76 -15.79 12.85
C PHE A 485 20.78 -16.16 13.92
N PRO A 486 21.61 -15.21 14.41
CA PRO A 486 22.45 -15.49 15.56
C PRO A 486 21.56 -15.87 16.74
N SER A 487 22.03 -16.83 17.54
CA SER A 487 21.37 -17.14 18.81
C SER A 487 21.35 -15.88 19.67
N THR A 488 20.24 -15.61 20.35
CA THR A 488 20.13 -14.53 21.35
C THR A 488 20.57 -14.98 22.75
N SER A 489 21.20 -16.14 22.83
CA SER A 489 21.75 -16.75 24.05
C SER A 489 23.19 -16.34 24.29
#